data_AF-A0A923AUG1-F1
#
_entry.id   AF-A0A923AUG1-F1
#
_cell.length_a   1.000
_cell.length_b   1.000
_cell.length_c   1.000
_cell.angle_alpha   90.00
_cell.angle_beta   90.00
_cell.angle_gamma   90.00
#
_symmetry.space_group_name_H-M   'P 1'
#
loop_
_entity.id
_entity.type
_entity.pdbx_description
1 polymer ?
#
loop_
_entity_poly.entity_id
_entity_poly.type
_entity_poly.pdbx_seq_one_letter_code
_entity_poly.pdbx_strand_id
1 'polypeptide(L)'
;LIRSVAGRKMEHGQLLALCPGDGGGYLLARATWLMQERSGGLVAGIAALPGMPQAVAARPLAQQGAHAEMYGRAFLLAAVPAVGSEPSLVVPQGWYRAGRIVEIHTDAARQVRLLHVLEDGPDFERVSFVPV
;
A
#
# COMPACT_ATOMS: atom_id res chain seq x y z
N LEU A 1 17.59 -21.25 -23.51
CA LEU A 1 16.38 -20.96 -22.69
C LEU A 1 15.89 -19.57 -23.02
N ILE A 2 14.98 -19.47 -23.99
CA ILE A 2 14.36 -18.20 -24.39
C ILE A 2 13.34 -17.86 -23.29
N ARG A 3 13.64 -16.85 -22.46
CA ARG A 3 12.64 -16.27 -21.56
C ARG A 3 11.63 -15.55 -22.44
N SER A 4 10.36 -15.91 -22.33
CA SER A 4 9.27 -15.03 -22.77
C SER A 4 9.50 -13.64 -22.18
N VAL A 5 9.57 -12.62 -23.04
CA VAL A 5 9.71 -11.20 -22.68
C VAL A 5 8.36 -10.61 -22.20
N ALA A 6 7.33 -11.44 -22.02
CA ALA A 6 6.05 -11.03 -21.45
C ALA A 6 5.96 -11.47 -19.98
N GLY A 7 6.11 -10.50 -19.06
CA GLY A 7 5.87 -10.68 -17.62
C GLY A 7 6.90 -9.95 -16.76
N ARG A 8 6.44 -9.11 -15.82
CA ARG A 8 7.31 -8.57 -14.76
C ARG A 8 7.57 -9.64 -13.71
N LYS A 9 8.73 -9.58 -13.04
CA LYS A 9 9.01 -10.39 -11.85
C LYS A 9 7.92 -10.13 -10.81
N MET A 10 7.38 -11.20 -10.24
CA MET A 10 6.49 -11.13 -9.08
C MET A 10 7.21 -11.63 -7.83
N GLU A 11 6.94 -10.98 -6.71
CA GLU A 11 7.52 -11.33 -5.41
C GLU A 11 6.44 -11.70 -4.40
N HIS A 12 6.77 -12.59 -3.46
CA HIS A 12 5.88 -12.85 -2.34
C HIS A 12 5.69 -11.56 -1.53
N GLY A 13 4.45 -11.28 -1.14
CA GLY A 13 4.06 -10.06 -0.44
C GLY A 13 3.89 -8.83 -1.33
N GLN A 14 4.21 -8.88 -2.62
CA GLN A 14 4.18 -7.70 -3.50
C GLN A 14 2.79 -7.06 -3.56
N LEU A 15 2.73 -5.72 -3.48
CA LEU A 15 1.49 -4.96 -3.64
C LEU A 15 1.02 -4.99 -5.10
N LEU A 16 -0.27 -5.25 -5.27
CA LEU A 16 -0.92 -5.37 -6.56
C LEU A 16 -2.27 -4.63 -6.52
N ALA A 17 -2.73 -4.22 -7.70
CA ALA A 17 -4.10 -3.73 -7.87
C ALA A 17 -4.95 -4.83 -8.50
N LEU A 18 -6.12 -5.09 -7.93
CA LEU A 18 -7.14 -5.96 -8.52
C LEU A 18 -8.17 -5.09 -9.22
N CYS A 19 -8.47 -5.44 -10.47
CA CYS A 19 -9.51 -4.81 -11.27
C CYS A 19 -10.70 -5.78 -11.37
N PRO A 20 -11.76 -5.59 -10.57
CA PRO A 20 -13.01 -6.31 -10.74
C PRO A 20 -13.62 -6.01 -12.10
N GLY A 21 -14.16 -7.03 -12.78
CA GLY A 21 -14.76 -6.87 -14.11
C GLY A 21 -16.09 -6.12 -14.13
N ASP A 22 -16.65 -5.79 -12.96
CA ASP A 22 -17.95 -5.13 -12.78
C ASP A 22 -17.88 -3.59 -12.73
N GLY A 23 -16.68 -3.02 -12.87
CA GLY A 23 -16.48 -1.57 -12.83
C GLY A 23 -16.44 -0.97 -11.42
N GLY A 24 -16.41 -1.79 -10.36
CA GLY A 24 -16.43 -1.38 -8.95
C GLY A 24 -15.17 -0.69 -8.40
N GLY A 25 -14.27 -0.22 -9.27
CA GLY A 25 -12.99 0.39 -8.89
C GLY A 25 -11.92 -0.63 -8.51
N TYR A 26 -10.67 -0.18 -8.42
CA TYR A 26 -9.56 -1.06 -8.07
C TYR A 26 -9.52 -1.34 -6.56
N LEU A 27 -9.17 -2.57 -6.19
CA LEU A 27 -8.80 -2.93 -4.82
C LEU A 27 -7.28 -3.06 -4.73
N LEU A 28 -6.70 -2.79 -3.56
CA LEU A 28 -5.32 -3.18 -3.28
C LEU A 28 -5.29 -4.61 -2.76
N ALA A 29 -4.24 -5.35 -3.10
CA ALA A 29 -4.04 -6.71 -2.67
C ALA A 29 -2.54 -7.03 -2.57
N ARG A 30 -2.22 -8.17 -1.98
CA ARG A 30 -0.86 -8.71 -1.98
C ARG A 30 -0.80 -10.15 -2.43
N ALA A 31 0.34 -10.54 -2.97
CA ALA A 31 0.65 -11.95 -3.22
C ALA A 31 0.93 -12.70 -1.91
N THR A 32 0.13 -13.72 -1.58
CA THR A 32 0.31 -14.53 -0.36
C THR A 32 1.22 -15.74 -0.57
N TRP A 33 1.31 -16.25 -1.78
CA TRP A 33 2.22 -17.32 -2.17
C TRP A 33 2.37 -17.32 -3.69
N LEU A 34 3.47 -17.88 -4.17
CA LEU A 34 3.79 -18.00 -5.59
C LEU A 34 4.18 -19.45 -5.87
N MET A 35 3.65 -20.03 -6.95
CA MET A 35 3.99 -21.36 -7.43
C MET A 35 4.25 -21.31 -8.93
N GLN A 36 5.42 -21.79 -9.35
CA GLN A 36 5.70 -22.00 -10.76
C GLN A 36 5.19 -23.38 -11.17
N GLU A 37 4.36 -23.43 -12.20
CA GLU A 37 3.87 -24.66 -12.79
C GLU A 37 4.93 -25.31 -13.69
N ARG A 38 4.83 -26.62 -13.90
CA ARG A 38 5.73 -27.34 -14.83
C ARG A 38 5.64 -26.82 -16.28
N SER A 39 4.48 -26.29 -16.67
CA SER A 39 4.25 -25.63 -17.96
C SER A 39 4.98 -24.29 -18.11
N GLY A 40 5.58 -23.77 -17.03
CA GLY A 40 6.18 -22.44 -16.98
C GLY A 40 5.21 -21.33 -16.57
N GLY A 41 3.96 -21.66 -16.27
CA GLY A 41 2.98 -20.73 -15.70
C GLY A 41 3.32 -20.30 -14.26
N LEU A 42 2.71 -19.20 -13.82
CA LEU A 42 2.78 -18.73 -12.44
C LEU A 42 1.35 -18.74 -11.87
N VAL A 43 1.18 -19.44 -10.75
CA VAL A 43 -0.03 -19.38 -9.93
C VAL A 43 0.29 -18.61 -8.66
N ALA A 44 -0.57 -17.69 -8.28
CA ALA A 44 -0.40 -16.88 -7.09
C ALA A 44 -1.67 -16.91 -6.24
N GLY A 45 -1.49 -17.04 -4.93
CA GLY A 45 -2.53 -16.70 -3.97
C GLY A 45 -2.56 -15.19 -3.78
N ILE A 46 -3.76 -14.60 -3.73
CA ILE A 46 -3.95 -13.17 -3.58
C ILE A 46 -4.86 -12.90 -2.38
N ALA A 47 -4.46 -11.96 -1.52
CA ALA A 47 -5.30 -11.44 -0.45
C ALA A 47 -5.56 -9.95 -0.67
N ALA A 48 -6.85 -9.57 -0.75
CA ALA A 48 -7.24 -8.16 -0.82
C ALA A 48 -6.97 -7.47 0.52
N LEU A 49 -6.45 -6.24 0.47
CA LEU A 49 -6.36 -5.37 1.62
C LEU A 49 -7.75 -4.83 1.96
N PRO A 50 -8.10 -4.69 3.25
CA PRO A 50 -9.40 -4.18 3.63
C PRO A 50 -9.52 -2.67 3.34
N GLY A 51 -10.64 -2.27 2.74
CA GLY A 51 -10.99 -0.88 2.50
C GLY A 51 -10.81 -0.46 1.06
N MET A 52 -11.72 0.40 0.59
CA MET A 52 -11.59 1.01 -0.73
C MET A 52 -10.38 1.94 -0.75
N PRO A 53 -9.45 1.79 -1.71
CA PRO A 53 -8.28 2.64 -1.80
C PRO A 53 -8.60 3.99 -2.44
N GLN A 54 -8.20 5.06 -1.78
CA GLN A 54 -8.09 6.40 -2.35
C GLN A 54 -6.61 6.70 -2.60
N ALA A 55 -6.25 7.05 -3.83
CA ALA A 55 -4.90 7.53 -4.13
C ALA A 55 -4.67 8.89 -3.47
N VAL A 56 -3.55 9.04 -2.78
CA VAL A 56 -3.17 10.29 -2.10
C VAL A 56 -1.73 10.66 -2.39
N ALA A 57 -1.43 11.95 -2.41
CA ALA A 57 -0.06 12.42 -2.30
C ALA A 57 0.29 12.47 -0.81
N ALA A 58 1.45 11.95 -0.43
CA ALA A 58 1.89 11.95 0.96
C ALA A 58 3.35 12.41 1.05
N ARG A 59 3.78 12.96 2.19
CA ARG A 59 5.19 13.20 2.50
C ARG A 59 5.45 13.13 4.00
N PRO A 60 6.57 12.56 4.46
CA PRO A 60 7.02 12.74 5.83
C PRO A 60 7.31 14.23 6.08
N LEU A 61 6.88 14.75 7.22
CA LEU A 61 7.29 16.09 7.61
C LEU A 61 8.74 16.06 8.11
N ALA A 62 9.51 17.05 7.66
CA ALA A 62 10.87 17.25 8.10
C ALA A 62 10.91 17.45 9.62
N GLN A 63 11.89 16.82 10.28
CA GLN A 63 12.25 17.23 11.64
C GLN A 63 12.84 18.65 11.59
N GLN A 64 12.69 19.41 12.68
CA GLN A 64 13.06 20.82 12.69
C GLN A 64 14.49 21.04 12.16
N GLY A 65 14.63 21.92 11.17
CA GLY A 65 15.90 22.24 10.50
C GLY A 65 16.22 21.42 9.25
N ALA A 66 15.43 20.41 8.89
CA ALA A 66 15.59 19.65 7.64
C ALA A 66 14.71 20.21 6.50
N HIS A 67 15.13 19.95 5.26
CA HIS A 67 14.36 20.31 4.07
C HIS A 67 13.09 19.45 3.97
N ALA A 68 11.98 20.06 3.57
CA ALA A 68 10.73 19.33 3.36
C ALA A 68 10.89 18.27 2.27
N GLU A 69 10.45 17.04 2.55
CA GLU A 69 10.45 15.96 1.57
C GLU A 69 9.46 16.24 0.44
N MET A 70 9.74 15.70 -0.74
CA MET A 70 8.83 15.77 -1.88
C MET A 70 7.62 14.86 -1.63
N TYR A 71 6.47 15.25 -2.18
CA TYR A 71 5.31 14.37 -2.18
C TYR A 71 5.60 13.08 -2.98
N GLY A 72 5.34 11.96 -2.36
CA GLY A 72 5.30 10.63 -2.95
C GLY A 72 3.86 10.13 -3.11
N ARG A 73 3.72 8.97 -3.76
CA ARG A 73 2.43 8.28 -3.91
C ARG A 73 2.18 7.39 -2.70
N ALA A 74 0.95 7.43 -2.20
CA ALA A 74 0.45 6.53 -1.17
C ALA A 74 -1.03 6.23 -1.44
N PHE A 75 -1.60 5.34 -0.64
CA PHE A 75 -3.05 5.11 -0.62
C PHE A 75 -3.59 5.27 0.79
N LEU A 76 -4.78 5.86 0.89
CA LEU A 76 -5.62 5.79 2.08
C LEU A 76 -6.65 4.69 1.88
N LEU A 77 -6.69 3.74 2.81
CA LEU A 77 -7.72 2.71 2.85
C LEU A 77 -8.83 3.15 3.82
N ALA A 78 -10.07 3.14 3.33
CA ALA A 78 -11.24 3.40 4.16
C ALA A 78 -11.44 2.32 5.23
N ALA A 79 -12.12 2.67 6.33
CA ALA A 79 -12.54 1.69 7.32
C ALA A 79 -13.51 0.67 6.72
N VAL A 80 -13.46 -0.57 7.20
CA VAL A 80 -14.44 -1.62 6.91
C VAL A 80 -14.97 -2.19 8.23
N PRO A 81 -16.04 -1.60 8.80
CA PRO A 81 -16.57 -2.01 10.10
C PRO A 81 -16.97 -3.48 10.18
N ALA A 82 -17.49 -4.04 9.08
CA ALA A 82 -17.93 -5.44 9.01
C ALA A 82 -16.81 -6.46 9.30
N VAL A 83 -15.53 -6.08 9.14
CA VAL A 83 -14.37 -6.92 9.43
C VAL A 83 -13.45 -6.29 10.49
N GLY A 84 -13.93 -5.28 11.21
CA GLY A 84 -13.16 -4.59 12.26
C GLY A 84 -11.93 -3.84 11.74
N SER A 85 -11.88 -3.48 10.45
CA SER A 85 -10.76 -2.72 9.89
C SER A 85 -10.96 -1.22 10.09
N GLU A 86 -10.04 -0.59 10.80
CA GLU A 86 -9.93 0.88 10.87
C GLU A 86 -9.29 1.46 9.60
N PRO A 87 -9.36 2.79 9.37
CA PRO A 87 -8.62 3.43 8.29
C PRO A 87 -7.11 3.20 8.41
N SER A 88 -6.45 3.01 7.28
CA SER A 88 -4.99 2.81 7.25
C SER A 88 -4.35 3.47 6.04
N LEU A 89 -3.04 3.71 6.11
CA LEU A 89 -2.26 4.22 4.99
C LEU A 89 -1.38 3.12 4.41
N VAL A 90 -1.30 3.03 3.09
CA VAL A 90 -0.30 2.26 2.37
C VAL A 90 0.75 3.24 1.87
N VAL A 91 1.97 3.14 2.38
CA VAL A 91 3.10 4.03 2.08
C VAL A 91 4.26 3.23 1.46
N PRO A 92 5.18 3.89 0.73
CA PRO A 92 6.40 3.23 0.29
C PRO A 92 7.22 2.70 1.48
N GLN A 93 8.00 1.63 1.26
CA GLN A 93 8.89 1.11 2.30
C GLN A 93 9.86 2.17 2.86
N GLY A 94 10.13 2.08 4.16
CA GLY A 94 11.03 2.98 4.89
C GLY A 94 10.36 4.28 5.36
N TRP A 95 9.07 4.44 5.08
CA TRP A 95 8.30 5.59 5.53
C TRP A 95 7.79 5.42 6.94
N TYR A 96 7.58 4.19 7.42
CA TYR A 96 7.13 4.00 8.79
C TYR A 96 8.25 4.29 9.80
N ARG A 97 7.93 5.15 10.77
CA ARG A 97 8.58 5.22 12.08
C ARG A 97 7.49 5.56 13.10
N ALA A 98 7.50 4.92 14.26
CA ALA A 98 6.50 5.19 15.29
C ALA A 98 6.49 6.69 15.66
N GLY A 99 5.30 7.30 15.65
CA GLY A 99 5.14 8.72 15.95
C GLY A 99 5.51 9.69 14.83
N ARG A 100 5.99 9.21 13.67
CA ARG A 100 6.28 10.06 12.51
C ARG A 100 5.00 10.76 12.03
N ILE A 101 5.11 12.05 11.76
CA ILE A 101 4.02 12.82 11.15
C ILE A 101 4.19 12.80 9.63
N VAL A 102 3.12 12.44 8.95
CA VAL A 102 3.01 12.45 7.49
C VAL A 102 1.92 13.44 7.12
N GLU A 103 2.21 14.32 6.18
CA GLU A 103 1.18 15.13 5.53
C GLU A 103 0.62 14.35 4.35
N ILE A 104 -0.70 14.21 4.29
CA ILE A 104 -1.43 13.59 3.19
C ILE A 104 -2.35 14.61 2.53
N HIS A 105 -2.41 14.56 1.20
CA HIS A 105 -3.22 15.44 0.38
C HIS A 105 -4.27 14.59 -0.36
N THR A 106 -5.52 14.89 -0.06
CA THR A 106 -6.71 14.38 -0.76
C THR A 106 -7.34 15.56 -1.48
N ASP A 107 -8.44 16.10 -0.96
CA ASP A 107 -9.02 17.39 -1.40
C ASP A 107 -8.38 18.57 -0.66
N ALA A 108 -7.86 18.30 0.54
CA ALA A 108 -7.10 19.22 1.36
C ALA A 108 -5.90 18.51 2.00
N ALA A 109 -4.87 19.29 2.34
CA ALA A 109 -3.73 18.79 3.11
C ALA A 109 -4.14 18.57 4.58
N ARG A 110 -3.79 17.41 5.13
CA ARG A 110 -3.97 17.07 6.55
C ARG A 110 -2.77 16.30 7.07
N GLN A 111 -2.48 16.46 8.35
CA GLN A 111 -1.38 15.75 9.00
C GLN A 111 -1.91 14.58 9.81
N VAL A 112 -1.20 13.47 9.74
CA VAL A 112 -1.48 12.26 10.51
C VAL A 112 -0.22 11.76 11.17
N ARG A 113 -0.36 11.15 12.35
CA ARG A 113 0.71 10.50 13.08
C ARG A 113 0.63 9.00 12.88
N LEU A 114 1.71 8.39 12.40
CA LEU A 114 1.81 6.94 12.22
C LEU A 114 1.93 6.23 13.57
N LEU A 115 1.19 5.14 13.76
CA LEU A 115 1.14 4.40 15.02
C LEU A 115 1.83 3.03 14.92
N HIS A 116 1.25 2.10 14.16
CA HIS A 116 1.73 0.72 14.05
C HIS A 116 1.74 0.24 12.60
N VAL A 117 2.69 -0.62 12.25
CA VAL A 117 2.61 -1.41 11.02
C VAL A 117 1.53 -2.48 11.22
N LEU A 118 0.55 -2.48 10.33
CA LEU A 118 -0.53 -3.48 10.29
C LEU A 118 -0.15 -4.65 9.39
N GLU A 119 0.61 -4.36 8.33
CA GLU A 119 1.08 -5.32 7.33
C GLU A 119 2.16 -4.67 6.46
N ASP A 120 3.11 -5.43 5.93
CA ASP A 120 4.14 -4.96 5.02
C ASP A 120 4.43 -5.98 3.92
N GLY A 121 5.04 -5.48 2.85
CA GLY A 121 5.49 -6.27 1.71
C GLY A 121 6.75 -5.66 1.12
N PRO A 122 7.36 -6.26 0.07
CA PRO A 122 8.64 -5.82 -0.49
C PRO A 122 8.62 -4.41 -1.09
N ASP A 123 7.44 -3.84 -1.34
CA ASP A 123 7.25 -2.53 -1.97
C ASP A 123 6.29 -1.60 -1.22
N PHE A 124 5.79 -1.99 -0.04
CA PHE A 124 4.89 -1.16 0.76
C PHE A 124 4.92 -1.45 2.26
N GLU A 125 4.44 -0.49 3.04
CA GLU A 125 4.05 -0.66 4.44
C GLU A 125 2.60 -0.17 4.61
N ARG A 126 1.72 -0.98 5.20
CA ARG A 126 0.37 -0.59 5.60
C ARG A 126 0.36 -0.27 7.09
N VAL A 127 0.01 0.96 7.43
CA VAL A 127 0.17 1.51 8.78
C VAL A 127 -1.11 2.12 9.31
N SER A 128 -1.36 1.96 10.61
CA SER A 128 -2.39 2.71 11.33
C SER A 128 -1.90 4.13 11.63
N PHE A 129 -2.85 5.05 11.80
CA PHE A 129 -2.56 6.44 12.08
C PHE A 129 -3.67 7.11 12.88
N VAL A 130 -3.36 8.28 13.45
CA VAL A 130 -4.35 9.20 14.03
C VAL A 130 -4.17 10.60 13.45
N PRO A 131 -5.23 11.41 13.36
CA PRO A 131 -5.10 12.84 13.07
C PRO A 131 -4.17 13.52 14.08
N VAL A 132 -3.41 14.52 13.63
CA VAL A 132 -2.60 15.40 14.50
C VAL A 132 -3.43 16.57 14.99
#